data_AF-A0A8T4XTJ2-F1
#
_entry.id   AF-A0A8T4XTJ2-F1
#
_cell.length_a   1.000
_cell.length_b   1.000
_cell.length_c   1.000
_cell.angle_alpha   90.00
_cell.angle_beta   90.00
_cell.angle_gamma   90.00
#
_symmetry.space_group_name_H-M   'P 1'
#
loop_
_entity.id
_entity.type
_entity.pdbx_description
1 polymer ?
#
loop_
_entity_poly.entity_id
_entity_poly.type
_entity_poly.pdbx_seq_one_letter_code
_entity_poly.pdbx_strand_id
1 'polypeptide(L)'
;MSTTNVSIVRDLDLKARAEKAIELIGGIERVVGSGDKVLIKPNLVDGAPPETGETVHPEFTMAIVDLVKRAGAKYIAIGESPTWPDLSLHNLYARIAKDMGAVMINFNEEPFDEVHLKDPIFQNPPDS
;
A
#
# COMPACT_ATOMS: atom_id res chain seq x y z
N MET A 1 14.96 12.60 -22.58
CA MET A 1 15.24 12.08 -21.22
C MET A 1 13.91 11.94 -20.51
N SER A 2 13.62 10.77 -19.91
CA SER A 2 12.45 10.60 -19.04
C SER A 2 12.74 11.30 -17.71
N THR A 3 11.97 12.33 -17.35
CA THR A 3 12.05 12.96 -16.03
C THR A 3 11.21 12.18 -15.03
N THR A 4 11.80 11.86 -13.88
CA THR A 4 11.05 11.32 -12.74
C THR A 4 10.46 12.48 -11.95
N ASN A 5 9.15 12.49 -11.77
CA ASN A 5 8.46 13.49 -10.96
C ASN A 5 8.32 12.96 -9.53
N VAL A 6 8.76 13.75 -8.56
CA VAL A 6 8.60 13.48 -7.13
C VAL A 6 7.91 14.69 -6.50
N SER A 7 6.92 14.43 -5.64
CA SER A 7 6.22 15.47 -4.88
C SER A 7 6.47 15.30 -3.38
N ILE A 8 6.52 16.43 -2.66
CA ILE A 8 6.59 16.47 -1.20
C ILE A 8 5.53 17.47 -0.73
N VAL A 9 4.58 17.02 0.07
CA VAL A 9 3.49 17.84 0.61
C VAL A 9 3.52 17.75 2.13
N ARG A 10 3.37 18.89 2.81
CA ARG A 10 3.25 18.97 4.26
C ARG A 10 1.88 19.54 4.59
N ASP A 11 1.08 18.76 5.31
CA ASP A 11 -0.22 19.14 5.81
C ASP A 11 -0.54 18.29 7.04
N LEU A 12 -1.37 18.81 7.94
CA LEU A 12 -1.92 18.08 9.09
C LEU A 12 -3.11 17.21 8.67
N ASP A 13 -3.84 17.60 7.62
CA ASP A 13 -4.88 16.78 7.01
C ASP A 13 -4.25 15.71 6.12
N LEU A 14 -4.29 14.45 6.58
CA LEU A 14 -3.68 13.32 5.88
C LEU A 14 -4.30 13.05 4.52
N LYS A 15 -5.63 13.20 4.42
CA LYS A 15 -6.35 12.99 3.17
C LYS A 15 -5.96 14.06 2.15
N ALA A 16 -6.07 15.33 2.51
CA ALA A 16 -5.68 16.44 1.63
C ALA A 16 -4.21 16.33 1.20
N ARG A 17 -3.34 15.91 2.12
CA ARG A 17 -1.92 15.66 1.84
C ARG A 17 -1.72 14.57 0.79
N ALA A 18 -2.41 13.43 0.93
CA ALA A 18 -2.32 12.32 0.00
C ALA A 18 -2.83 12.71 -1.39
N GLU A 19 -4.02 13.33 -1.46
CA GLU A 19 -4.61 13.79 -2.71
C GLU A 19 -3.70 14.80 -3.43
N LYS A 20 -3.17 15.79 -2.70
CA LYS A 20 -2.29 16.79 -3.29
C LYS A 20 -0.96 16.19 -3.78
N ALA A 21 -0.39 15.25 -3.02
CA ALA A 21 0.85 14.60 -3.42
C ALA A 21 0.69 13.82 -4.74
N ILE A 22 -0.42 13.10 -4.88
CA ILE A 22 -0.76 12.35 -6.11
C ILE A 22 -1.10 13.29 -7.27
N GLU A 23 -1.84 14.36 -7.04
CA GLU A 23 -2.15 15.38 -8.05
C GLU A 23 -0.87 15.97 -8.66
N LEU A 24 0.11 16.33 -7.82
CA LEU A 24 1.38 16.95 -8.25
C LEU A 24 2.25 16.04 -9.13
N ILE A 25 2.06 14.72 -9.07
CA ILE A 25 2.76 13.75 -9.94
C ILE A 25 1.93 13.32 -11.17
N GLY A 26 0.78 13.95 -11.39
CA GLY A 26 -0.06 13.76 -12.58
C GLY A 26 -1.40 13.06 -12.35
N GLY A 27 -1.81 12.86 -11.09
CA GLY A 27 -3.09 12.24 -10.76
C GLY A 27 -3.03 10.70 -10.72
N ILE A 28 -4.02 10.11 -10.04
CA ILE A 28 -4.11 8.65 -9.86
C ILE A 28 -4.45 7.96 -11.19
N GLU A 29 -5.18 8.66 -12.07
CA GLU A 29 -5.63 8.23 -13.39
C GLU A 29 -4.46 7.97 -14.36
N ARG A 30 -3.26 8.44 -14.03
CA ARG A 30 -2.04 8.14 -14.78
C ARG A 30 -1.63 6.67 -14.67
N VAL A 31 -2.02 5.99 -13.58
CA VAL A 31 -1.60 4.62 -13.27
C VAL A 31 -2.77 3.67 -12.99
N VAL A 32 -3.98 4.19 -12.74
CA VAL A 32 -5.20 3.40 -12.56
C VAL A 32 -6.25 3.80 -13.59
N GLY A 33 -6.74 2.83 -14.34
CA GLY A 33 -7.83 2.98 -15.29
C GLY A 33 -9.12 2.27 -14.85
N SER A 34 -10.20 2.56 -15.59
CA SER A 34 -11.47 1.88 -15.39
C SER A 34 -11.35 0.38 -15.67
N GLY A 35 -11.82 -0.45 -14.73
CA GLY A 35 -11.77 -1.90 -14.86
C GLY A 35 -10.46 -2.54 -14.37
N ASP A 36 -9.52 -1.77 -13.82
CA ASP A 36 -8.28 -2.30 -13.27
C ASP A 36 -8.49 -3.06 -11.97
N LYS A 37 -7.61 -4.04 -11.72
CA LYS A 37 -7.44 -4.67 -10.42
C LYS A 37 -6.21 -4.06 -9.77
N VAL A 38 -6.36 -3.43 -8.61
CA VAL A 38 -5.29 -2.69 -7.95
C VAL A 38 -4.96 -3.32 -6.61
N LEU A 39 -3.68 -3.52 -6.35
CA LEU A 39 -3.14 -3.92 -5.06
C LEU A 39 -2.47 -2.71 -4.40
N ILE A 40 -2.83 -2.43 -3.16
CA ILE A 40 -2.23 -1.38 -2.33
C ILE A 40 -1.43 -2.09 -1.24
N LYS A 41 -0.11 -1.87 -1.20
CA LYS A 41 0.79 -2.47 -0.21
C LYS A 41 1.26 -1.43 0.81
N PRO A 42 0.51 -1.18 1.91
CA PRO A 42 1.00 -0.34 2.98
C PRO A 42 2.19 -1.01 3.69
N ASN A 43 3.01 -0.23 4.38
CA ASN A 43 3.99 -0.80 5.30
C ASN A 43 3.33 -0.93 6.68
N LEU A 44 3.26 -2.13 7.27
CA LEU A 44 2.60 -2.42 8.57
C LEU A 44 3.57 -3.10 9.54
N VAL A 45 4.70 -2.45 9.83
CA VAL A 45 5.84 -3.06 10.53
C VAL A 45 5.54 -3.26 12.01
N ASP A 46 5.61 -4.51 12.47
CA ASP A 46 5.60 -4.95 13.87
C ASP A 46 4.53 -4.30 14.78
N GLY A 47 3.42 -3.84 14.23
CA GLY A 47 2.39 -3.10 14.98
C GLY A 47 2.87 -1.74 15.51
N ALA A 48 4.01 -1.23 15.04
CA ALA A 48 4.57 0.04 15.47
C ALA A 48 3.55 1.17 15.27
N PRO A 49 3.45 2.13 16.21
CA PRO A 49 2.55 3.27 16.05
C PRO A 49 2.89 4.07 14.78
N PRO A 50 1.90 4.60 14.03
CA PRO A 50 2.14 5.35 12.81
C PRO A 50 3.08 6.56 12.97
N GLU A 51 3.16 7.11 14.17
CA GLU A 51 4.02 8.25 14.52
C GLU A 51 5.52 7.94 14.36
N THR A 52 5.90 6.65 14.36
CA THR A 52 7.27 6.19 14.08
C THR A 52 7.67 6.37 12.62
N GLY A 53 6.69 6.42 11.70
CA GLY A 53 6.92 6.38 10.26
C GLY A 53 7.18 4.99 9.68
N GLU A 54 7.26 3.96 10.52
CA GLU A 54 7.43 2.57 10.08
C GLU A 54 6.11 1.97 9.58
N THR A 55 5.02 2.24 10.30
CA THR A 55 3.66 1.88 9.91
C THR A 55 2.98 3.04 9.19
N VAL A 56 2.42 2.77 8.01
CA VAL A 56 1.60 3.75 7.30
C VAL A 56 0.36 4.05 8.13
N HIS A 57 -0.01 5.32 8.26
CA HIS A 57 -1.23 5.68 8.98
C HIS A 57 -2.49 5.17 8.25
N PRO A 58 -3.48 4.55 8.93
CA PRO A 58 -4.67 4.00 8.29
C PRO A 58 -5.42 4.99 7.40
N GLU A 59 -5.54 6.24 7.84
CA GLU A 59 -6.19 7.32 7.07
C GLU A 59 -5.51 7.60 5.72
N PHE A 60 -4.18 7.47 5.67
CA PHE A 60 -3.46 7.62 4.40
C PHE A 60 -3.83 6.48 3.44
N THR A 61 -3.88 5.24 3.91
CA THR A 61 -4.31 4.11 3.08
C THR A 61 -5.76 4.27 2.61
N MET A 62 -6.66 4.73 3.49
CA MET A 62 -8.05 5.02 3.10
C MET A 62 -8.12 6.10 2.00
N ALA A 63 -7.33 7.16 2.09
CA ALA A 63 -7.27 8.18 1.04
C ALA A 63 -6.81 7.61 -0.31
N ILE A 64 -5.82 6.70 -0.31
CA ILE A 64 -5.37 6.02 -1.53
C ILE A 64 -6.47 5.10 -2.10
N VAL A 65 -7.14 4.30 -1.25
CA VAL A 65 -8.25 3.42 -1.70
C VAL A 65 -9.37 4.25 -2.35
N ASP A 66 -9.72 5.40 -1.77
CA ASP A 66 -10.75 6.29 -2.32
C ASP A 66 -10.34 6.85 -3.70
N LEU A 67 -9.09 7.29 -3.86
CA LEU A 67 -8.56 7.75 -5.14
C LEU A 67 -8.60 6.63 -6.20
N VAL A 68 -8.16 5.43 -5.86
CA VAL A 68 -8.18 4.26 -6.75
C VAL A 68 -9.61 3.89 -7.16
N LYS A 69 -10.55 3.98 -6.22
CA LYS A 69 -11.97 3.71 -6.48
C LYS A 69 -12.58 4.75 -7.40
N ARG A 70 -12.28 6.04 -7.20
CA ARG A 70 -12.70 7.15 -8.08
C ARG A 70 -12.14 7.02 -9.50
N ALA A 71 -10.93 6.47 -9.66
CA ALA A 71 -10.35 6.17 -10.97
C ALA A 71 -11.05 5.02 -11.71
N GLY A 72 -11.96 4.29 -11.06
CA GLY A 72 -12.79 3.27 -11.68
C GLY A 72 -12.23 1.84 -11.59
N ALA A 73 -11.31 1.57 -10.67
CA ALA A 73 -10.85 0.20 -10.41
C ALA A 73 -12.05 -0.72 -10.11
N LYS A 74 -12.09 -1.90 -10.75
CA LYS A 74 -13.14 -2.91 -10.51
C LYS A 74 -12.89 -3.75 -9.26
N TYR A 75 -11.64 -3.79 -8.80
CA TYR A 75 -11.22 -4.60 -7.68
C TYR A 75 -10.04 -3.93 -7.00
N ILE A 76 -10.11 -3.83 -5.67
CA ILE A 76 -9.07 -3.24 -4.84
C ILE A 76 -8.73 -4.23 -3.74
N ALA A 77 -7.45 -4.56 -3.62
CA ALA A 77 -6.91 -5.31 -2.49
C ALA A 77 -5.94 -4.44 -1.71
N ILE A 78 -5.97 -4.56 -0.39
CA ILE A 78 -4.88 -4.17 0.49
C ILE A 78 -4.13 -5.46 0.82
N GLY A 79 -2.82 -5.49 0.61
CA GLY A 79 -2.05 -6.72 0.84
C GLY A 79 -0.81 -6.46 1.67
N GLU A 80 -0.57 -7.33 2.65
CA GLU A 80 0.60 -7.26 3.50
C GLU A 80 1.00 -8.62 4.10
N SER A 81 2.25 -8.75 4.55
CA SER A 81 2.82 -9.86 5.30
C SER A 81 3.02 -9.46 6.76
N PRO A 82 2.13 -9.83 7.70
CA PRO A 82 2.39 -9.61 9.12
C PRO A 82 3.72 -10.26 9.56
N THR A 83 4.62 -9.46 10.13
CA THR A 83 5.95 -9.91 10.60
C THR A 83 5.97 -10.22 12.10
N TRP A 84 4.88 -9.93 12.80
CA TRP A 84 4.77 -10.07 14.25
C TRP A 84 3.53 -10.91 14.64
N PRO A 85 3.56 -11.66 15.76
CA PRO A 85 2.42 -12.51 16.15
C PRO A 85 1.12 -11.75 16.45
N ASP A 86 1.20 -10.47 16.84
CA ASP A 86 0.01 -9.65 17.08
C ASP A 86 -0.60 -9.16 15.77
N LEU A 87 -1.72 -9.78 15.39
CA LEU A 87 -2.47 -9.45 14.17
C LEU A 87 -3.44 -8.27 14.35
N SER A 88 -3.42 -7.55 15.47
CA SER A 88 -4.36 -6.46 15.74
C SER A 88 -4.34 -5.38 14.65
N LEU A 89 -3.15 -4.99 14.19
CA LEU A 89 -2.98 -4.03 13.10
C LEU A 89 -3.50 -4.58 11.77
N HIS A 90 -3.13 -5.82 11.41
CA HIS A 90 -3.65 -6.48 10.21
C HIS A 90 -5.18 -6.56 10.23
N ASN A 91 -5.77 -6.93 11.37
CA ASN A 91 -7.22 -7.00 11.56
C ASN A 91 -7.91 -5.63 11.46
N LEU A 92 -7.24 -4.55 11.88
CA LEU A 92 -7.73 -3.20 11.65
C LEU A 92 -7.81 -2.89 10.16
N TYR A 93 -6.76 -3.20 9.40
CA TYR A 93 -6.74 -3.01 7.96
C TYR A 93 -7.75 -3.91 7.23
N ALA A 94 -7.99 -5.12 7.71
CA ALA A 94 -9.04 -5.99 7.20
C ALA A 94 -10.45 -5.38 7.36
N ARG A 95 -10.73 -4.76 8.51
CA ARG A 95 -12.00 -4.03 8.72
C ARG A 95 -12.10 -2.82 7.79
N ILE A 96 -11.04 -2.03 7.70
CA ILE A 96 -10.99 -0.85 6.79
C ILE A 96 -11.22 -1.28 5.34
N ALA A 97 -10.52 -2.31 4.86
CA ALA A 97 -10.70 -2.82 3.52
C ALA A 97 -12.17 -3.18 3.25
N LYS A 98 -12.77 -3.96 4.16
CA LYS A 98 -14.19 -4.34 4.09
C LYS A 98 -15.11 -3.13 4.02
N ASP A 99 -14.95 -2.16 4.92
CA ASP A 99 -15.80 -0.97 5.00
C ASP A 99 -15.71 -0.10 3.72
N MET A 100 -14.55 -0.13 3.04
CA MET A 100 -14.34 0.57 1.78
C MET A 100 -14.78 -0.22 0.53
N GLY A 101 -15.15 -1.50 0.68
CA GLY A 101 -15.46 -2.42 -0.42
C GLY A 101 -14.20 -2.93 -1.14
N ALA A 102 -13.06 -2.91 -0.47
CA ALA A 102 -11.83 -3.60 -0.85
C ALA A 102 -11.71 -4.95 -0.12
N VAL A 103 -10.68 -5.73 -0.44
CA VAL A 103 -10.34 -6.95 0.30
C VAL A 103 -8.99 -6.80 0.98
N MET A 104 -8.78 -7.52 2.09
CA MET A 104 -7.46 -7.66 2.69
C MET A 104 -6.87 -9.01 2.30
N ILE A 105 -5.59 -9.02 1.93
CA ILE A 105 -4.83 -10.20 1.55
C ILE A 105 -3.66 -10.34 2.53
N ASN A 106 -3.59 -11.47 3.22
CA ASN A 106 -2.42 -11.83 4.03
C ASN A 106 -1.46 -12.64 3.16
N PHE A 107 -0.36 -12.04 2.72
CA PHE A 107 0.60 -12.71 1.82
C PHE A 107 1.28 -13.93 2.46
N ASN A 108 1.26 -14.07 3.79
CA ASN A 108 1.78 -15.26 4.45
C ASN A 108 0.85 -16.48 4.33
N GLU A 109 -0.42 -16.27 3.94
CA GLU A 109 -1.44 -17.31 3.79
C GLU A 109 -1.77 -17.60 2.32
N GLU A 110 -1.29 -16.77 1.40
CA GLU A 110 -1.52 -16.92 -0.03
C GLU A 110 -0.39 -17.72 -0.70
N PRO A 111 -0.68 -18.44 -1.81
CA PRO A 111 0.36 -19.09 -2.59
C PRO A 111 1.32 -18.06 -3.20
N PHE A 112 2.60 -18.39 -3.19
CA PHE A 112 3.64 -17.61 -3.85
C PHE A 112 4.56 -18.51 -4.67
N ASP A 113 5.15 -17.94 -5.73
CA ASP A 113 6.21 -18.56 -6.50
C ASP A 113 7.55 -17.96 -6.08
N GLU A 114 8.51 -18.82 -5.70
CA GLU A 114 9.88 -18.38 -5.45
C GLU A 114 10.61 -18.11 -6.78
N VAL A 115 10.93 -16.85 -7.03
CA VAL A 115 11.65 -16.44 -8.24
C VAL A 115 13.13 -16.30 -7.94
N HIS A 116 13.95 -17.10 -8.62
CA HIS A 116 15.41 -16.99 -8.53
C HIS A 116 15.90 -15.86 -9.43
N LEU A 117 16.43 -14.81 -8.82
CA LEU A 117 17.02 -13.68 -9.55
C LEU A 117 18.38 -14.09 -10.13
N LYS A 118 18.61 -13.74 -11.40
CA LYS A 118 19.95 -13.80 -11.99
C LYS A 118 20.74 -12.59 -11.50
N ASP A 119 21.89 -12.85 -10.86
CA ASP A 119 22.80 -11.83 -10.34
C ASP A 119 22.15 -10.86 -9.31
N PRO A 120 21.62 -11.36 -8.17
CA PRO A 120 20.96 -10.51 -7.19
C PRO A 120 21.96 -9.56 -6.52
N ILE A 121 21.56 -8.28 -6.41
CA ILE A 121 22.34 -7.24 -5.71
C ILE A 121 22.41 -7.53 -4.20
N PHE A 122 21.34 -8.10 -3.64
CA PHE A 122 21.27 -8.53 -2.25
C PHE A 122 21.14 -10.05 -2.20
N GLN A 123 22.10 -10.72 -1.60
CA GLN A 123 22.08 -12.17 -1.38
C GLN A 123 21.66 -12.41 0.06
N ASN A 124 20.63 -13.25 0.27
CA ASN A 124 20.32 -13.70 1.62
C ASN A 124 21.55 -14.42 2.20
N PRO A 125 21.86 -14.23 3.49
CA PRO A 125 22.90 -15.00 4.13
C PRO A 125 22.57 -16.50 3.99
N PRO A 126 23.56 -17.40 3.84
CA PRO A 126 23.34 -18.79 3.46
C PRO A 126 22.42 -19.64 4.36
N ASP A 127 21.96 -19.13 5.52
CA ASP A 127 21.31 -19.93 6.58
C ASP A 127 20.17 -19.19 7.32
N SER A 128 19.35 -18.38 6.63
CA SER A 128 18.14 -17.77 7.23
C SER A 128 16.89 -18.61 7.02
#